data_AF-A0A2N0MMP2-F1
#
_entry.id   AF-A0A2N0MMP2-F1
#
_cell.length_a   1.000
_cell.length_b   1.000
_cell.length_c   1.000
_cell.angle_alpha   90.00
_cell.angle_beta   90.00
_cell.angle_gamma   90.00
#
_symmetry.space_group_name_H-M   'P 1'
#
loop_
_entity.id
_entity.type
_entity.pdbx_description
1 polymer ?
#
loop_
_entity_poly.entity_id
_entity_poly.type
_entity_poly.pdbx_seq_one_letter_code
_entity_poly.pdbx_strand_id
1 'polypeptide(L)'
;MGLKIAYLLMIGAPLTGVIIAFVIPMFFGGFSASQNHFEAGKDWHEQGQFEKAIEEYGKAVELKPDFAQAYVKRGEAWFATGDWVQALRDYDDAIAYEKQMVLKMATREYSSYKAAMAHAHFGRAVIYEAQGYSLKARIEAARAEDLGYEPGLIDAVFR
;
A
#
# COMPACT_ATOMS: atom_id res chain seq x y z
N MET A 1 0.74 -34.46 21.73
CA MET A 1 0.38 -33.35 20.84
C MET A 1 1.60 -32.45 20.75
N GLY A 2 2.44 -32.67 19.74
CA GLY A 2 3.80 -32.11 19.69
C GLY A 2 4.45 -32.38 18.33
N LEU A 3 5.11 -31.34 17.80
CA LEU A 3 5.95 -31.31 16.62
C LEU A 3 6.85 -32.55 16.53
N LYS A 4 6.76 -33.29 15.41
CA LYS A 4 7.83 -34.18 14.96
C LYS A 4 8.70 -33.43 13.95
N ILE A 5 9.73 -32.79 14.48
CA ILE A 5 10.97 -32.53 13.75
C ILE A 5 11.76 -33.84 13.80
N ALA A 6 11.99 -34.46 12.64
CA ALA A 6 13.08 -35.41 12.36
C ALA A 6 12.99 -35.78 10.87
N TYR A 7 13.74 -35.16 9.96
CA TYR A 7 15.12 -35.58 9.63
C TYR A 7 15.29 -37.09 9.53
N LEU A 8 14.51 -37.78 8.69
CA LEU A 8 14.92 -39.08 8.16
C LEU A 8 14.07 -39.45 6.95
N LEU A 9 14.64 -39.36 5.75
CA LEU A 9 14.47 -40.28 4.61
C LEU A 9 15.35 -39.77 3.45
N MET A 10 16.66 -39.66 3.71
CA MET A 10 17.68 -39.72 2.67
C MET A 10 18.15 -41.16 2.56
N ILE A 11 17.50 -42.00 1.75
CA ILE A 11 18.12 -43.21 1.18
C ILE A 11 17.54 -43.45 -0.22
N GLY A 12 18.37 -43.30 -1.25
CA GLY A 12 18.21 -44.03 -2.50
C GLY A 12 17.81 -43.25 -3.77
N ALA A 13 18.65 -42.34 -4.26
CA ALA A 13 18.73 -42.07 -5.70
C ALA A 13 20.16 -41.61 -6.08
N PRO A 14 20.83 -42.27 -7.04
CA PRO A 14 22.18 -41.89 -7.45
C PRO A 14 22.16 -40.59 -8.24
N LEU A 15 23.19 -39.79 -8.01
CA LEU A 15 23.51 -38.53 -8.69
C LEU A 15 23.65 -38.74 -10.20
N THR A 16 22.58 -38.48 -10.98
CA THR A 16 22.68 -38.24 -12.42
C THR A 16 21.83 -37.04 -12.81
N GLY A 17 22.50 -35.91 -13.08
CA GLY A 17 22.04 -34.94 -14.07
C GLY A 17 21.00 -33.90 -13.62
N VAL A 18 21.48 -32.80 -13.03
CA VAL A 18 21.03 -31.41 -13.31
C VAL A 18 19.50 -31.17 -13.43
N ILE A 19 18.73 -31.27 -12.33
CA ILE A 19 17.43 -30.54 -12.22
C ILE A 19 17.16 -30.07 -10.77
N ILE A 20 18.16 -29.53 -10.08
CA ILE A 20 17.93 -28.85 -8.78
C ILE A 20 18.40 -27.38 -8.81
N ALA A 21 18.92 -26.89 -9.94
CA ALA A 21 19.31 -25.49 -10.12
C ALA A 21 18.24 -24.62 -10.81
N PHE A 22 17.12 -25.19 -11.29
CA PHE A 22 16.17 -24.47 -12.16
C PHE A 22 14.81 -24.13 -11.55
N VAL A 23 14.54 -24.49 -10.29
CA VAL A 23 13.24 -24.21 -9.65
C VAL A 23 13.34 -23.14 -8.55
N ILE A 24 14.55 -22.67 -8.22
CA ILE A 24 14.75 -21.58 -7.25
C ILE A 24 15.81 -20.63 -7.83
N PRO A 25 15.41 -19.66 -8.68
CA PRO A 25 15.44 -18.27 -8.19
C PRO A 25 14.40 -17.33 -8.87
N MET A 26 13.13 -17.73 -9.04
CA MET A 26 12.10 -16.78 -9.52
C MET A 26 11.38 -16.02 -8.39
N PHE A 27 11.73 -16.26 -7.13
CA PHE A 27 11.07 -15.62 -5.97
C PHE A 27 11.99 -14.74 -5.10
N PHE A 28 13.30 -14.68 -5.38
CA PHE A 28 14.24 -13.89 -4.56
C PHE A 28 14.66 -12.54 -5.18
N GLY A 29 14.32 -12.27 -6.45
CA GLY A 29 14.68 -11.01 -7.14
C GLY A 29 13.63 -9.89 -7.08
N GLY A 30 12.35 -10.21 -6.83
CA GLY A 30 11.26 -9.23 -6.92
C GLY A 30 11.28 -8.17 -5.82
N PHE A 31 11.81 -8.49 -4.63
CA PHE A 31 11.84 -7.58 -3.50
C PHE A 31 12.75 -6.37 -3.73
N SER A 32 13.97 -6.59 -4.24
CA SER A 32 14.91 -5.49 -4.55
C SER A 32 14.40 -4.64 -5.71
N ALA A 33 13.82 -5.25 -6.74
CA ALA A 33 13.25 -4.52 -7.86
C ALA A 33 12.06 -3.65 -7.42
N SER A 34 11.17 -4.17 -6.58
CA SER A 34 10.04 -3.42 -6.01
C SER A 34 10.52 -2.19 -5.22
N GLN A 35 11.55 -2.34 -4.38
CA GLN A 35 12.11 -1.20 -3.64
C GLN A 35 12.76 -0.15 -4.55
N ASN A 36 13.46 -0.57 -5.61
CA ASN A 36 14.06 0.39 -6.55
C ASN A 36 12.99 1.23 -7.25
N HIS A 37 11.90 0.60 -7.69
CA HIS A 37 10.75 1.30 -8.25
C HIS A 37 10.07 2.21 -7.22
N PHE A 38 9.98 1.80 -5.96
CA PHE A 38 9.45 2.65 -4.90
C PHE A 38 10.31 3.91 -4.67
N GLU A 39 11.64 3.78 -4.58
CA GLU A 39 12.53 4.93 -4.44
C GLU A 39 12.48 5.83 -5.69
N ALA A 40 12.47 5.26 -6.89
CA ALA A 40 12.29 6.04 -8.12
C ALA A 40 10.96 6.81 -8.14
N GLY A 41 9.87 6.18 -7.68
CA GLY A 41 8.58 6.85 -7.54
C GLY A 41 8.63 8.01 -6.57
N LYS A 42 9.37 7.88 -5.46
CA LYS A 42 9.58 8.95 -4.48
C LYS A 42 10.38 10.11 -5.09
N ASP A 43 11.44 9.82 -5.83
CA ASP A 43 12.23 10.85 -6.50
C ASP A 43 11.39 11.65 -7.51
N TRP A 44 10.51 10.98 -8.27
CA TRP A 44 9.58 11.66 -9.17
C TRP A 44 8.53 12.48 -8.42
N HIS A 45 8.02 11.96 -7.30
CA HIS A 45 7.05 12.64 -6.46
C HIS A 45 7.65 13.93 -5.87
N GLU A 46 8.89 13.89 -5.38
CA GLU A 46 9.60 15.06 -4.86
C GLU A 46 9.83 16.13 -5.95
N GLN A 47 9.94 15.71 -7.22
CA GLN A 47 10.02 16.61 -8.38
C GLN A 47 8.63 17.12 -8.84
N GLY A 48 7.54 16.71 -8.20
CA GLY A 48 6.17 17.04 -8.60
C GLY A 48 5.71 16.37 -9.90
N GLN A 49 6.44 15.36 -10.39
CA GLN A 49 6.08 14.61 -11.59
C GLN A 49 5.20 13.41 -11.20
N PHE A 50 3.97 13.71 -10.78
CA PHE A 50 3.08 12.74 -10.14
C PHE A 50 2.70 11.57 -11.06
N GLU A 51 2.52 11.79 -12.36
CA GLU A 51 2.21 10.71 -13.31
C GLU A 51 3.34 9.69 -13.41
N LYS A 52 4.60 10.14 -13.37
CA LYS A 52 5.76 9.24 -13.35
C LYS A 52 5.90 8.54 -12.00
N ALA A 53 5.62 9.24 -10.90
CA ALA A 53 5.59 8.64 -9.58
C ALA A 53 4.55 7.51 -9.52
N ILE A 54 3.36 7.73 -10.07
CA ILE A 54 2.29 6.73 -10.17
C ILE A 54 2.76 5.49 -10.93
N GLU A 55 3.42 5.66 -12.08
CA GLU A 55 3.94 4.55 -12.88
C GLU A 55 4.96 3.72 -12.09
N GLU A 56 5.93 4.37 -11.47
CA GLU A 56 6.97 3.70 -10.70
C GLU A 56 6.42 3.01 -9.44
N TYR A 57 5.52 3.65 -8.70
CA TYR A 57 4.82 2.99 -7.61
C TYR A 57 3.94 1.83 -8.10
N GLY A 58 3.36 1.94 -9.29
CA GLY A 58 2.64 0.86 -9.97
C GLY A 58 3.50 -0.38 -10.15
N LYS A 59 4.70 -0.21 -10.71
CA LYS A 59 5.68 -1.29 -10.84
C LYS A 59 6.07 -1.87 -9.48
N ALA A 60 6.22 -1.02 -8.46
CA ALA A 60 6.55 -1.48 -7.11
C ALA A 60 5.47 -2.41 -6.53
N VAL A 61 4.18 -2.09 -6.66
CA VAL A 61 3.08 -2.92 -6.17
C VAL A 61 2.82 -4.16 -7.02
N GLU A 62 3.10 -4.12 -8.33
CA GLU A 62 3.04 -5.31 -9.18
C GLU A 62 4.09 -6.36 -8.76
N LEU A 63 5.29 -5.90 -8.41
CA LEU A 63 6.39 -6.75 -7.96
C LEU A 63 6.21 -7.21 -6.50
N LYS A 64 5.54 -6.41 -5.68
CA LYS A 64 5.24 -6.70 -4.28
C LYS A 64 3.82 -6.25 -3.92
N PRO A 65 2.80 -7.12 -4.10
CA PRO A 65 1.41 -6.76 -3.85
C PRO A 65 1.06 -6.44 -2.40
N ASP A 66 1.87 -6.85 -1.43
CA ASP A 66 1.68 -6.52 0.00
C ASP A 66 2.47 -5.27 0.44
N PHE A 67 3.00 -4.48 -0.52
CA PHE A 67 3.76 -3.28 -0.22
C PHE A 67 2.86 -2.08 0.07
N ALA A 68 2.21 -2.08 1.24
CA ALA A 68 1.24 -1.05 1.63
C ALA A 68 1.76 0.39 1.47
N GLN A 69 3.03 0.65 1.81
CA GLN A 69 3.61 1.99 1.66
C GLN A 69 3.64 2.48 0.20
N ALA A 70 3.84 1.58 -0.77
CA ALA A 70 3.81 1.93 -2.20
C ALA A 70 2.38 2.30 -2.64
N TYR A 71 1.36 1.62 -2.12
CA TYR A 71 -0.04 2.01 -2.33
C TYR A 71 -0.34 3.39 -1.72
N VAL A 72 0.10 3.66 -0.49
CA VAL A 72 -0.08 4.99 0.14
C VAL A 72 0.55 6.09 -0.72
N LYS A 73 1.77 5.90 -1.19
CA LYS A 73 2.47 6.89 -2.01
C LYS A 73 1.88 7.05 -3.41
N ARG A 74 1.39 5.96 -4.02
CA ARG A 74 0.64 6.04 -5.27
C ARG A 74 -0.69 6.78 -5.08
N GLY A 75 -1.38 6.52 -3.97
CA GLY A 75 -2.59 7.25 -3.58
C GLY A 75 -2.34 8.75 -3.38
N GLU A 76 -1.25 9.14 -2.72
CA GLU A 76 -0.84 10.55 -2.58
C GLU A 76 -0.56 11.20 -3.94
N ALA A 77 0.08 10.48 -4.87
CA ALA A 77 0.33 10.97 -6.22
C ALA A 77 -0.98 11.12 -7.02
N TRP A 78 -1.89 10.14 -6.96
CA TRP A 78 -3.23 10.27 -7.57
C TRP A 78 -4.01 11.44 -6.99
N PHE A 79 -3.94 11.62 -5.67
CA PHE A 79 -4.52 12.76 -4.96
C PHE A 79 -3.97 14.07 -5.52
N ALA A 80 -2.66 14.19 -5.70
CA ALA A 80 -2.05 15.38 -6.28
C ALA A 80 -2.48 15.65 -7.75
N THR A 81 -2.79 14.61 -8.52
CA THR A 81 -3.36 14.75 -9.89
C THR A 81 -4.86 15.02 -9.91
N GLY A 82 -5.55 14.91 -8.77
CA GLY A 82 -7.00 15.07 -8.66
C GLY A 82 -7.83 13.83 -9.00
N ASP A 83 -7.22 12.67 -9.28
CA ASP A 83 -7.95 11.41 -9.42
C ASP A 83 -8.23 10.79 -8.04
N TRP A 84 -9.20 11.38 -7.35
CA TRP A 84 -9.60 10.98 -5.99
C TRP A 84 -10.15 9.55 -5.92
N VAL A 85 -10.67 9.02 -7.05
CA VAL A 85 -11.25 7.67 -7.10
C VAL A 85 -10.12 6.64 -7.07
N GLN A 86 -9.07 6.82 -7.87
CA GLN A 86 -7.90 5.95 -7.83
C GLN A 86 -7.12 6.12 -6.53
N ALA A 87 -6.98 7.35 -6.04
CA ALA A 87 -6.38 7.60 -4.73
C ALA A 87 -7.08 6.83 -3.61
N LEU A 88 -8.42 6.89 -3.56
CA LEU A 88 -9.21 6.18 -2.56
C LEU A 88 -9.04 4.66 -2.66
N ARG A 89 -9.01 4.10 -3.87
CA ARG A 89 -8.76 2.67 -4.08
C ARG A 89 -7.41 2.25 -3.52
N ASP A 90 -6.37 3.01 -3.83
CA ASP A 90 -5.02 2.73 -3.33
C ASP A 90 -4.94 2.84 -1.81
N TYR A 91 -5.59 3.82 -1.20
CA TYR A 91 -5.65 3.89 0.26
C TYR A 91 -6.42 2.72 0.88
N ASP A 92 -7.52 2.29 0.26
CA ASP A 92 -8.28 1.13 0.73
C ASP A 92 -7.48 -0.17 0.63
N ASP A 93 -6.73 -0.36 -0.45
CA ASP A 93 -5.80 -1.49 -0.60
C ASP A 93 -4.68 -1.44 0.46
N ALA A 94 -4.08 -0.26 0.68
CA ALA A 94 -3.05 -0.07 1.71
C ALA A 94 -3.57 -0.45 3.10
N ILE A 95 -4.76 0.04 3.47
CA ILE A 95 -5.43 -0.26 4.74
C ILE A 95 -5.71 -1.77 4.87
N ALA A 96 -6.13 -2.43 3.78
CA ALA A 96 -6.41 -3.86 3.80
C ALA A 96 -5.13 -4.68 4.07
N TYR A 97 -4.02 -4.34 3.40
CA TYR A 97 -2.73 -5.02 3.60
C TYR A 97 -2.11 -4.72 4.97
N GLU A 98 -2.12 -3.47 5.42
CA GLU A 98 -1.62 -3.10 6.75
C GLU A 98 -2.49 -3.67 7.86
N LYS A 99 -3.82 -3.76 7.70
CA LYS A 99 -4.67 -4.45 8.67
C LYS A 99 -4.27 -5.91 8.83
N GLN A 100 -3.92 -6.60 7.73
CA GLN A 100 -3.39 -7.96 7.81
C GLN A 100 -2.01 -8.01 8.47
N MET A 101 -1.13 -7.03 8.24
CA MET A 101 0.18 -6.95 8.89
C MET A 101 0.10 -6.58 10.38
N VAL A 102 -0.66 -5.56 10.78
CA VAL A 102 -0.84 -5.11 12.17
C VAL A 102 -1.50 -6.20 13.02
N LEU A 103 -2.45 -6.97 12.45
CA LEU A 103 -3.01 -8.15 13.12
C LEU A 103 -1.94 -9.25 13.36
N LYS A 104 -0.86 -9.26 12.57
CA LYS A 104 0.24 -10.23 12.65
C LYS A 104 1.44 -9.73 13.46
N MET A 105 1.66 -8.42 13.50
CA MET A 105 2.84 -7.77 14.06
C MET A 105 2.42 -6.48 14.77
N ALA A 106 2.20 -6.55 16.08
CA ALA A 106 1.90 -5.39 16.89
C ALA A 106 3.16 -4.52 17.04
N THR A 107 3.40 -3.55 16.13
CA THR A 107 4.11 -2.25 16.37
C THR A 107 4.50 -1.50 15.08
N ARG A 108 4.83 -0.20 15.26
CA ARG A 108 5.51 0.81 14.40
C ARG A 108 4.90 1.15 13.02
N GLU A 109 4.28 0.21 12.31
CA GLU A 109 3.58 0.45 11.03
C GLU A 109 2.25 1.20 11.21
N TYR A 110 1.78 1.33 12.46
CA TYR A 110 0.55 2.06 12.81
C TYR A 110 0.52 3.52 12.32
N SER A 111 1.67 4.17 12.18
CA SER A 111 1.73 5.56 11.71
C SER A 111 1.39 5.70 10.23
N SER A 112 1.87 4.77 9.39
CA SER A 112 1.57 4.72 7.96
C SER A 112 0.08 4.43 7.75
N TYR A 113 -0.43 3.47 8.52
CA TYR A 113 -1.85 3.14 8.61
C TYR A 113 -2.76 4.31 8.98
N LYS A 114 -2.38 5.08 10.01
CA LYS A 114 -3.17 6.24 10.42
C LYS A 114 -3.24 7.28 9.31
N ALA A 115 -2.13 7.53 8.61
CA ALA A 115 -2.08 8.46 7.49
C ALA A 115 -2.92 7.98 6.30
N ALA A 116 -2.74 6.73 5.86
CA ALA A 116 -3.53 6.13 4.78
C ALA A 116 -5.04 6.21 5.06
N MET A 117 -5.43 5.91 6.29
CA MET A 117 -6.83 6.00 6.74
C MET A 117 -7.34 7.44 6.75
N ALA A 118 -6.54 8.42 7.18
CA ALA A 118 -6.91 9.83 7.14
C ALA A 118 -7.19 10.29 5.69
N HIS A 119 -6.29 9.96 4.77
CA HIS A 119 -6.46 10.30 3.36
C HIS A 119 -7.66 9.58 2.72
N ALA A 120 -7.91 8.31 3.06
CA ALA A 120 -9.10 7.59 2.59
C ALA A 120 -10.40 8.25 3.06
N HIS A 121 -10.48 8.62 4.34
CA HIS A 121 -11.63 9.32 4.90
C HIS A 121 -11.85 10.68 4.23
N PHE A 122 -10.78 11.44 3.99
CA PHE A 122 -10.87 12.69 3.24
C PHE A 122 -11.36 12.49 1.80
N GLY A 123 -10.80 11.52 1.06
CA GLY A 123 -11.26 11.19 -0.29
C GLY A 123 -12.74 10.78 -0.35
N ARG A 124 -13.21 10.01 0.64
CA ARG A 124 -14.64 9.69 0.80
C ARG A 124 -15.48 10.91 1.09
N ALA A 125 -15.00 11.84 1.92
CA ALA A 125 -15.70 13.08 2.20
C ALA A 125 -15.94 13.89 0.91
N VAL A 126 -14.90 14.07 0.10
CA VAL A 126 -14.99 14.76 -1.20
C VAL A 126 -16.01 14.08 -2.13
N ILE A 127 -15.94 12.74 -2.25
CA ILE A 127 -16.84 11.99 -3.13
C ILE A 127 -18.29 12.08 -2.64
N TYR A 128 -18.54 11.91 -1.34
CA TYR A 128 -19.88 12.01 -0.79
C TYR A 128 -20.47 13.41 -0.92
N GLU A 129 -19.65 14.45 -0.76
CA GLU A 129 -20.10 15.83 -0.95
C GLU A 129 -20.48 16.08 -2.41
N ALA A 130 -19.64 15.63 -3.36
CA ALA A 130 -19.92 15.72 -4.80
C ALA A 130 -21.20 14.97 -5.21
N GLN A 131 -21.59 13.93 -4.46
CA GLN A 131 -22.83 13.17 -4.66
C GLN A 131 -24.05 13.77 -3.94
N GLY A 132 -23.88 14.85 -3.17
CA GLY A 132 -24.95 15.48 -2.38
C GLY A 132 -25.24 14.77 -1.04
N TYR A 133 -24.40 13.83 -0.60
CA TYR A 133 -24.54 13.12 0.68
C TYR A 133 -23.82 13.86 1.82
N SER A 134 -24.20 15.11 2.07
CA SER A 134 -23.48 16.02 2.97
C SER A 134 -23.26 15.50 4.39
N LEU A 135 -24.25 14.80 4.98
CA LEU A 135 -24.08 14.20 6.30
C LEU A 135 -23.00 13.11 6.32
N LYS A 136 -22.96 12.25 5.28
CA LYS A 136 -21.93 11.21 5.17
C LYS A 136 -20.56 11.84 4.95
N ALA A 137 -20.49 12.86 4.11
CA ALA A 137 -19.27 13.58 3.84
C ALA A 137 -18.67 14.20 5.12
N ARG A 138 -19.49 14.88 5.94
CA ARG A 138 -19.04 15.47 7.22
C ARG A 138 -18.58 14.43 8.24
N ILE A 139 -19.22 13.26 8.26
CA ILE A 139 -18.78 12.14 9.13
C ILE A 139 -17.40 11.65 8.71
N GLU A 140 -17.18 11.45 7.40
CA GLU A 140 -15.87 10.99 6.92
C GLU A 140 -14.80 12.08 7.12
N ALA A 141 -15.13 13.35 6.90
CA ALA A 141 -14.25 14.47 7.20
C ALA A 141 -13.81 14.50 8.67
N ALA A 142 -14.74 14.38 9.62
CA ALA A 142 -14.42 14.33 11.05
C ALA A 142 -13.48 13.16 11.39
N ARG A 143 -13.66 11.99 10.76
CA ARG A 143 -12.75 10.85 10.94
C ARG A 143 -11.34 11.14 10.43
N ALA A 144 -11.21 11.84 9.30
CA ALA A 144 -9.91 12.27 8.79
C ALA A 144 -9.22 13.22 9.79
N GLU A 145 -9.98 14.17 10.34
CA GLU A 145 -9.57 15.13 11.37
C GLU A 145 -9.04 14.43 12.64
N ASP A 146 -9.78 13.47 13.19
CA ASP A 146 -9.37 12.65 14.34
C ASP A 146 -8.07 11.87 14.08
N LEU A 147 -7.83 11.53 12.81
CA LEU A 147 -6.62 10.84 12.38
C LEU A 147 -5.43 11.79 12.18
N GLY A 148 -5.64 13.10 12.26
CA GLY A 148 -4.61 14.13 12.19
C GLY A 148 -4.54 14.85 10.84
N TYR A 149 -5.60 14.79 10.02
CA TYR A 149 -5.70 15.56 8.79
C TYR A 149 -5.99 17.03 9.10
N GLU A 150 -5.38 17.96 8.35
CA GLU A 150 -5.49 19.40 8.61
C GLU A 150 -6.94 19.90 8.42
N PRO A 151 -7.56 20.55 9.44
CA PRO A 151 -8.95 21.01 9.37
C PRO A 151 -9.21 21.99 8.21
N GLY A 152 -8.21 22.79 7.83
CA GLY A 152 -8.35 23.76 6.74
C GLY A 152 -8.59 23.15 5.36
N LEU A 153 -8.10 21.92 5.11
CA LEU A 153 -8.38 21.16 3.90
C LEU A 153 -9.81 20.61 3.91
N ILE A 154 -10.30 20.18 5.07
CA ILE A 154 -11.67 19.69 5.27
C ILE A 154 -12.68 20.82 5.06
N ASP A 155 -12.41 21.99 5.62
CA ASP A 155 -13.24 23.19 5.43
C ASP A 155 -13.31 23.63 3.96
N ALA A 156 -12.33 23.28 3.12
CA ALA A 156 -12.38 23.59 1.69
C ALA A 156 -13.35 22.68 0.92
N VAL A 157 -13.69 21.50 1.45
CA VAL A 157 -14.61 20.54 0.81
C VAL A 157 -16.06 21.01 0.90
N PHE A 158 -16.43 21.72 1.97
CA PHE A 158 -17.83 22.08 2.30
C PHE A 158 -18.20 23.54 2.07
N ARG A 159 -17.36 24.32 1.36
CA ARG A 159 -17.63 25.72 0.99
C ARG A 159 -18.29 25.80 -0.37
#